data_AF-A0A838JDE5-F1
#
_entry.id   AF-A0A838JDE5-F1
#
_cell.length_a   1.000
_cell.length_b   1.000
_cell.length_c   1.000
_cell.angle_alpha   90.00
_cell.angle_beta   90.00
_cell.angle_gamma   90.00
#
_symmetry.space_group_name_H-M   'P 1'
#
loop_
_entity.id
_entity.type
_entity.pdbx_description
1 polymer ?
#
loop_
_entity_poly.entity_id
_entity_poly.type
_entity_poly.pdbx_seq_one_letter_code
_entity_poly.pdbx_strand_id
1 'polypeptide(L)'
;MKKLLRSKFVSRWLRPASIAFSLSMIFATAAFAQATGASPWENAVNVLMQAFTTTIARGLSLVSIVVAGLTFAFGEGGSKRVLAGVLFGVGMAIAAVNFLAWLFPAS
;
A
#
# COMPACT_ATOMS: atom_id res chain seq x y z
N MET A 1 62.44 3.09 5.19
CA MET A 1 61.52 3.84 4.30
C MET A 1 60.31 3.00 3.83
N LYS A 2 59.39 2.56 4.71
CA LYS A 2 58.17 1.82 4.27
C LYS A 2 56.86 2.22 4.96
N LYS A 3 56.88 3.13 5.96
CA LYS A 3 55.67 3.53 6.72
C LYS A 3 54.88 4.70 6.12
N LEU A 4 55.47 5.50 5.22
CA LEU A 4 54.81 6.69 4.65
C LEU A 4 53.96 6.44 3.40
N LEU A 5 54.10 5.26 2.77
CA LEU A 5 53.32 4.86 1.58
C LEU A 5 51.97 4.23 1.92
N ARG A 6 51.77 3.79 3.17
CA ARG A 6 50.56 3.05 3.57
C ARG A 6 49.39 3.95 3.99
N SER A 7 49.64 5.19 4.47
CA SER A 7 48.55 6.06 4.96
C SER A 7 47.83 6.85 3.87
N LYS A 8 48.51 7.21 2.77
CA LYS A 8 47.88 7.92 1.64
C LYS A 8 46.88 7.06 0.87
N PHE A 9 47.06 5.73 0.88
CA PHE A 9 46.16 4.80 0.20
C PHE A 9 44.86 4.60 0.97
N VAL A 10 44.94 4.51 2.29
CA VAL A 10 43.79 4.36 3.19
C VAL A 10 42.94 5.64 3.21
N SER A 11 43.54 6.84 3.23
CA SER A 11 42.74 8.08 3.19
C SER A 11 42.04 8.33 1.84
N ARG A 12 42.57 7.80 0.73
CA ARG A 12 41.96 7.92 -0.61
C ARG A 12 40.67 7.10 -0.74
N TRP A 13 40.58 5.98 -0.03
CA TRP A 13 39.41 5.10 0.02
C TRP A 13 38.41 5.46 1.13
N LEU A 14 38.86 6.12 2.21
CA LEU A 14 37.98 6.57 3.29
C LEU A 14 37.15 7.81 2.93
N ARG A 15 37.67 8.68 2.05
CA ARG A 15 36.98 9.90 1.58
C ARG A 15 35.67 9.64 0.80
N PRO A 16 35.59 8.73 -0.18
CA PRO A 16 34.33 8.44 -0.85
C PRO A 16 33.33 7.73 0.08
N ALA A 17 33.80 6.92 1.03
CA ALA A 17 32.94 6.21 1.98
C ALA A 17 32.23 7.19 2.94
N SER A 18 32.93 8.21 3.44
CA SER A 18 32.32 9.24 4.28
C SER A 18 31.36 10.15 3.50
N ILE A 19 31.63 10.45 2.23
CA ILE A 19 30.69 11.19 1.37
C ILE A 19 29.42 10.36 1.11
N ALA A 20 29.57 9.07 0.78
CA ALA A 20 28.43 8.18 0.55
C ALA A 20 27.57 8.01 1.82
N PHE A 21 28.21 7.91 3.00
CA PHE A 21 27.52 7.83 4.28
C PHE A 21 26.76 9.13 4.61
N SER A 22 27.39 10.29 4.44
CA SER A 22 26.73 11.59 4.64
C SER A 22 25.57 11.79 3.67
N LEU A 23 25.73 11.39 2.42
CA LEU A 23 24.67 11.46 1.41
C LEU A 23 23.50 10.53 1.77
N SER A 24 23.79 9.30 2.22
CA SER A 24 22.79 8.36 2.72
C SER A 24 22.04 8.91 3.94
N MET A 25 22.72 9.59 4.86
CA MET A 25 22.08 10.27 5.99
C MET A 25 21.15 11.39 5.55
N ILE A 26 21.55 12.22 4.57
CA ILE A 26 20.69 13.29 4.02
C ILE A 26 19.43 12.70 3.37
N PHE A 27 19.56 11.65 2.56
CA PHE A 27 18.39 10.97 1.97
C PHE A 27 17.50 10.31 3.03
N ALA A 28 18.08 9.74 4.09
CA ALA A 28 17.32 9.19 5.21
C ALA A 28 16.50 10.26 5.95
N THR A 29 17.04 11.48 6.12
CA THR A 29 16.29 12.59 6.72
C THR A 29 15.13 13.08 5.86
N ALA A 30 15.28 13.08 4.53
CA ALA A 30 14.19 13.43 3.61
C ALA A 30 13.04 12.39 3.66
N ALA A 31 13.37 11.11 3.76
CA ALA A 31 12.39 10.04 3.97
C ALA A 31 11.70 10.14 5.34
N PHE A 32 12.44 10.50 6.39
CA PHE A 32 11.87 10.71 7.73
C PHE A 32 10.98 11.97 7.81
N ALA A 33 11.29 13.02 7.06
CA ALA A 33 10.46 14.22 6.97
C ALA A 33 9.12 13.96 6.25
N GLN A 34 9.08 13.04 5.28
CA GLN A 34 7.83 12.56 4.68
C GLN A 34 6.99 11.76 5.70
N ALA A 35 7.63 11.00 6.60
CA ALA A 35 6.94 10.24 7.64
C ALA A 35 6.52 11.08 8.87
N THR A 36 7.22 12.18 9.15
CA THR A 36 7.04 13.00 10.37
C THR A 36 6.41 14.37 10.09
N GLY A 37 6.32 14.77 8.81
CA GLY A 37 5.75 16.05 8.38
C GLY A 37 4.24 16.04 8.15
N ALA A 38 3.62 14.86 8.09
CA ALA A 38 2.16 14.74 8.05
C ALA A 38 1.62 14.98 9.46
N SER A 39 0.71 15.94 9.60
CA SER A 39 0.07 16.20 10.90
C SER A 39 -0.51 14.89 11.48
N PRO A 40 -0.54 14.69 12.81
CA PRO A 40 -1.11 13.46 13.39
C PRO A 40 -2.54 13.17 12.91
N TRP A 41 -3.29 14.23 12.57
CA TRP A 41 -4.63 14.16 11.98
C TRP A 41 -4.62 13.71 10.53
N GLU A 42 -3.69 14.19 9.71
CA GLU A 42 -3.51 13.74 8.34
C GLU A 42 -3.10 12.26 8.30
N ASN A 43 -2.20 11.83 9.18
CA ASN A 43 -1.86 10.42 9.31
C ASN A 43 -3.08 9.57 9.73
N ALA A 44 -3.86 10.04 10.70
CA ALA A 44 -5.09 9.34 11.11
C ALA A 44 -6.10 9.23 9.97
N VAL A 45 -6.27 10.29 9.16
CA VAL A 45 -7.14 10.27 7.98
C VAL A 45 -6.63 9.28 6.92
N ASN A 46 -5.31 9.25 6.66
CA ASN A 46 -4.71 8.29 5.74
C ASN A 46 -4.89 6.84 6.21
N VAL A 47 -4.69 6.58 7.50
CA VAL A 47 -4.93 5.26 8.11
C VAL A 47 -6.40 4.85 7.98
N LEU A 48 -7.34 5.77 8.20
CA LEU A 48 -8.76 5.48 8.02
C LEU A 48 -9.09 5.18 6.55
N MET A 49 -8.60 5.97 5.61
CA MET A 49 -8.76 5.72 4.17
C MET A 49 -8.22 4.33 3.78
N GLN A 50 -7.04 3.97 4.26
CA GLN A 50 -6.43 2.68 3.98
C GLN A 50 -7.20 1.51 4.63
N ALA A 51 -7.73 1.71 5.84
CA ALA A 51 -8.55 0.71 6.52
C ALA A 51 -9.88 0.45 5.80
N PHE A 52 -10.56 1.51 5.33
CA PHE A 52 -11.81 1.38 4.58
C PHE A 52 -11.61 0.70 3.23
N THR A 53 -10.54 1.02 2.51
CA THR A 53 -10.27 0.45 1.18
C THR A 53 -9.73 -0.97 1.23
N THR A 54 -9.05 -1.37 2.30
CA THR A 54 -8.36 -2.66 2.36
C THR A 54 -8.98 -3.63 3.37
N THR A 55 -8.80 -3.40 4.67
CA THR A 55 -9.17 -4.37 5.71
C THR A 55 -10.68 -4.50 5.85
N ILE A 56 -11.40 -3.38 5.93
CA ILE A 56 -12.85 -3.37 6.08
C ILE A 56 -13.50 -3.88 4.78
N ALA A 57 -13.05 -3.40 3.62
CA ALA A 57 -13.56 -3.86 2.32
C ALA A 57 -13.42 -5.37 2.11
N ARG A 58 -12.25 -5.95 2.46
CA ARG A 58 -12.02 -7.39 2.36
C ARG A 58 -12.94 -8.18 3.30
N GLY A 59 -13.15 -7.70 4.53
CA GLY A 59 -14.05 -8.34 5.49
C GLY A 59 -15.50 -8.35 4.99
N LEU A 60 -16.01 -7.21 4.51
CA LEU A 60 -17.37 -7.11 3.98
C LEU A 60 -17.57 -7.94 2.70
N SER A 61 -16.55 -8.03 1.85
CA SER A 61 -16.57 -8.89 0.66
C SER A 61 -16.70 -10.37 1.04
N LEU A 62 -15.97 -10.83 2.05
CA LEU A 62 -16.08 -12.22 2.52
C LEU A 62 -17.48 -12.53 3.06
N VAL A 63 -18.04 -11.65 3.90
CA VAL A 63 -19.38 -11.82 4.47
C VAL A 63 -20.45 -11.89 3.37
N SER A 64 -20.36 -11.01 2.36
CA SER A 64 -21.34 -11.00 1.26
C SER A 64 -21.30 -12.28 0.43
N ILE A 65 -20.11 -12.84 0.18
CA ILE A 65 -19.94 -14.13 -0.52
C ILE A 65 -20.60 -15.27 0.26
N VAL A 66 -20.43 -15.31 1.59
CA VAL A 66 -21.04 -16.34 2.45
C VAL A 66 -22.57 -16.25 2.41
N VAL A 67 -23.13 -15.05 2.57
CA VAL A 67 -24.59 -14.83 2.52
C VAL A 67 -25.16 -15.19 1.14
N ALA A 68 -24.45 -14.83 0.07
CA ALA A 68 -24.81 -15.21 -1.29
C ALA A 68 -24.82 -16.73 -1.48
N GLY A 69 -23.81 -17.45 -0.98
CA GLY A 69 -23.73 -18.91 -1.04
C GLY A 69 -24.85 -19.62 -0.27
N LEU A 70 -25.20 -19.11 0.90
CA LEU A 70 -26.32 -19.62 1.71
C LEU A 70 -27.66 -19.43 0.99
N THR A 71 -27.87 -18.24 0.42
CA THR A 71 -29.09 -17.94 -0.34
C THR A 71 -29.16 -18.79 -1.62
N PHE A 72 -28.03 -19.10 -2.24
CA PHE A 72 -27.96 -19.98 -3.40
C PHE A 72 -28.29 -21.44 -3.04
N ALA A 73 -27.77 -21.94 -1.91
CA ALA A 73 -27.96 -23.32 -1.48
C ALA A 73 -29.40 -23.64 -1.04
N PHE A 74 -30.09 -22.68 -0.42
CA PHE A 74 -31.46 -22.87 0.09
C PHE A 74 -32.54 -22.13 -0.72
N GLY A 75 -32.17 -21.50 -1.83
CA GLY A 75 -33.09 -20.73 -2.66
C GLY A 75 -33.92 -21.61 -3.60
N GLU A 76 -35.04 -22.14 -3.13
CA GLU A 76 -36.02 -22.84 -3.97
C GLU A 76 -36.58 -21.90 -5.06
N GLY A 77 -36.28 -22.19 -6.33
CA GLY A 77 -36.84 -21.51 -7.52
C GLY A 77 -36.31 -20.10 -7.85
N GLY A 78 -35.81 -19.33 -6.87
CA GLY A 78 -35.34 -17.94 -7.06
C GLY A 78 -33.85 -17.78 -7.42
N SER A 79 -33.09 -18.88 -7.37
CA SER A 79 -31.62 -18.89 -7.44
C SER A 79 -31.03 -18.19 -8.67
N LYS A 80 -31.68 -18.25 -9.84
CA LYS A 80 -31.18 -17.57 -11.06
C LYS A 80 -31.20 -16.05 -10.96
N ARG A 81 -32.20 -15.46 -10.29
CA ARG A 81 -32.28 -14.00 -10.07
C ARG A 81 -31.30 -13.56 -8.97
N VAL A 82 -31.14 -14.36 -7.93
CA VAL A 82 -30.16 -14.10 -6.86
C VAL A 82 -28.73 -14.17 -7.41
N LEU A 83 -28.41 -15.20 -8.19
CA LEU A 83 -27.11 -15.31 -8.88
C LEU A 83 -26.83 -14.12 -9.80
N ALA A 84 -27.82 -13.70 -10.59
CA ALA A 84 -27.67 -12.54 -11.46
C ALA A 84 -27.40 -11.26 -10.65
N GLY A 85 -28.09 -11.06 -9.52
CA GLY A 85 -27.86 -9.94 -8.61
C GLY A 85 -26.47 -9.96 -7.97
N VAL A 86 -25.98 -11.13 -7.57
CA VAL A 86 -24.63 -11.29 -7.00
C VAL A 86 -23.56 -11.03 -8.05
N LEU A 87 -23.67 -11.62 -9.24
CA LEU A 87 -22.73 -11.38 -10.35
C LEU A 87 -22.71 -9.91 -10.77
N PHE A 88 -23.88 -9.28 -10.85
CA PHE A 88 -23.99 -7.85 -11.17
C PHE A 88 -23.36 -6.97 -10.08
N GLY A 89 -23.61 -7.27 -8.81
CA GLY A 89 -23.02 -6.56 -7.67
C GLY A 89 -21.50 -6.70 -7.61
N VAL A 90 -20.97 -7.91 -7.83
CA VAL A 90 -19.53 -8.17 -7.91
C VAL A 90 -18.91 -7.44 -9.12
N GLY A 91 -19.57 -7.49 -10.28
CA GLY A 91 -19.13 -6.77 -11.48
C GLY A 91 -19.06 -5.25 -11.26
N MET A 92 -20.08 -4.66 -10.61
CA MET A 92 -20.05 -3.24 -10.23
C MET A 92 -18.94 -2.92 -9.22
N ALA A 93 -18.71 -3.77 -8.21
CA ALA A 93 -17.65 -3.54 -7.23
C ALA A 93 -16.27 -3.53 -7.90
N ILE A 94 -16.01 -4.47 -8.81
CA ILE A 94 -14.76 -4.53 -9.57
C ILE A 94 -14.63 -3.30 -10.49
N ALA A 95 -15.69 -2.93 -11.21
CA ALA A 95 -15.69 -1.76 -12.08
C ALA A 95 -15.43 -0.46 -11.29
N ALA A 96 -16.02 -0.32 -10.10
CA ALA A 96 -15.81 0.83 -9.22
C ALA A 96 -14.36 0.96 -8.77
N VAL A 97 -13.70 -0.14 -8.39
CA VAL A 97 -12.26 -0.13 -8.01
C VAL A 97 -11.39 0.29 -9.19
N ASN A 98 -11.66 -0.22 -10.39
CA ASN A 98 -10.93 0.17 -11.60
C ASN A 98 -11.17 1.65 -11.95
N PHE A 99 -12.40 2.13 -11.81
CA PHE A 99 -12.73 3.55 -12.01
C PHE A 99 -11.99 4.46 -11.02
N LEU A 100 -11.92 4.07 -9.75
CA LEU A 100 -11.22 4.84 -8.72
C LEU A 100 -9.71 4.91 -8.98
N ALA A 101 -9.11 3.79 -9.43
CA ALA A 101 -7.70 3.73 -9.81
C ALA A 101 -7.40 4.58 -11.06
N TRP A 102 -8.34 4.67 -12.00
CA TRP A 102 -8.24 5.58 -13.15
C TRP A 102 -8.37 7.05 -12.74
N LEU A 103 -9.29 7.36 -11.82
CA LEU A 103 -9.55 8.72 -11.36
C LEU A 103 -8.41 9.27 -10.48
N PHE A 104 -7.79 8.39 -9.68
CA PHE A 104 -6.65 8.72 -8.83
C PHE A 104 -5.47 7.77 -9.11
N PRO A 105 -4.70 8.00 -10.17
CA PRO A 105 -3.48 7.23 -10.43
C PRO A 105 -2.52 7.44 -9.27
N ALA A 106 -1.99 6.35 -8.69
CA ALA A 106 -0.96 6.44 -7.66
C ALA A 106 0.31 7.05 -8.27
N SER A 107 0.53 8.35 -8.02
CA SER A 107 1.72 9.11 -8.37
C SER A 107 2.77 9.01 -7.27
#